data_AF-A0A949WSL2-F1
#
_entry.id   AF-A0A949WSL2-F1
#
_cell.length_a   1.000
_cell.length_b   1.000
_cell.length_c   1.000
_cell.angle_alpha   90.00
_cell.angle_beta   90.00
_cell.angle_gamma   90.00
#
_symmetry.space_group_name_H-M   'P 1'
#
loop_
_entity.id
_entity.type
_entity.pdbx_description
1 polymer ?
#
loop_
_entity_poly.entity_id
_entity_poly.type
_entity_poly.pdbx_seq_one_letter_code
_entity_poly.pdbx_strand_id
1 'polypeptide(L)'
;MTLSTYLSMGIGDFLLMRLPKSEFYDDDIGQNKTRKPHMKIKKLSFLAGAIALTLSAIPFAAQANINSSESTVVAQAKRQGKFKRLNLSEEQRTQMQEIKASARAQMREVLTPEQVQKLEAAKASGQRKRGVFRSLNLTDAQKAELKKIRESKKAQFEAILTDEQKQQLQEMRQQYQNRRSQAKGLKGKGKFKRLNLSEEQKTQMQEIKESARAQMREVLTTEQVQKLEAAKASGQRKRGVFRTLNLTDAQKAELKKIRESKKAQFEAILTDEQKQQLQEMRQQYQNRRRNRRQS
;
A
#
# COMPACT_ATOMS: atom_id res chain seq x y z
N MET A 1 -10.71 36.64 -54.18
CA MET A 1 -10.20 36.06 -55.44
C MET A 1 -9.55 34.73 -55.05
N THR A 2 -10.32 33.63 -55.01
CA THR A 2 -10.50 32.64 -56.11
C THR A 2 -9.16 32.11 -56.61
N LEU A 3 -8.86 30.83 -56.76
CA LEU A 3 -9.48 29.51 -56.62
C LEU A 3 -8.30 28.57 -56.99
N SER A 4 -8.09 27.42 -56.36
CA SER A 4 -7.56 26.27 -57.10
C SER A 4 -7.79 24.96 -56.36
N THR A 5 -8.91 24.36 -56.74
CA THR A 5 -9.33 22.98 -56.51
C THR A 5 -8.42 22.05 -57.32
N TYR A 6 -8.01 20.90 -56.76
CA TYR A 6 -7.57 19.75 -57.55
C TYR A 6 -8.36 18.52 -57.12
N LEU A 7 -8.89 17.85 -58.13
CA LEU A 7 -9.88 16.79 -58.14
C LEU A 7 -9.21 15.50 -58.64
N SER A 8 -9.68 14.36 -58.13
CA SER A 8 -9.78 13.05 -58.80
C SER A 8 -8.51 12.23 -59.09
N MET A 9 -8.42 11.03 -58.51
CA MET A 9 -8.78 9.78 -59.20
C MET A 9 -8.49 8.56 -58.31
N GLY A 10 -9.47 7.67 -58.21
CA GLY A 10 -9.33 6.35 -57.58
C GLY A 10 -9.09 5.26 -58.63
N ILE A 11 -8.37 4.21 -58.21
CA ILE A 11 -8.24 2.87 -58.79
C ILE A 11 -7.78 2.01 -57.59
N GLY A 12 -8.30 0.85 -57.23
CA GLY A 12 -9.26 -0.07 -57.81
C GLY A 12 -9.15 -1.36 -56.97
N ASP A 13 -10.28 -2.03 -56.79
CA ASP A 13 -10.38 -3.39 -56.25
C ASP A 13 -9.37 -4.33 -56.91
N PHE A 14 -8.65 -5.13 -56.13
CA PHE A 14 -8.10 -6.39 -56.63
C PHE A 14 -7.89 -7.41 -55.49
N LEU A 15 -8.58 -8.53 -55.67
CA LEU A 15 -8.22 -9.90 -55.29
C LEU A 15 -8.48 -10.43 -53.85
N LEU A 16 -9.67 -11.04 -53.73
CA LEU A 16 -9.90 -12.30 -53.03
C LEU A 16 -8.83 -13.35 -53.39
N MET A 17 -8.14 -13.90 -52.39
CA MET A 17 -7.56 -15.23 -52.48
C MET A 17 -7.94 -16.11 -51.28
N ARG A 18 -8.31 -17.33 -51.67
CA ARG A 18 -9.06 -18.36 -50.99
C ARG A 18 -8.08 -19.43 -50.47
N LEU A 19 -8.46 -20.05 -49.34
CA LEU A 19 -7.82 -21.11 -48.55
C LEU A 19 -7.15 -22.26 -49.35
N PRO A 20 -6.23 -23.03 -48.71
CA PRO A 20 -6.62 -24.29 -48.01
C PRO A 20 -5.98 -24.38 -46.61
N LYS A 21 -6.65 -24.80 -45.52
CA LYS A 21 -7.15 -26.14 -45.11
C LYS A 21 -6.11 -27.28 -45.22
N SER A 22 -5.49 -27.57 -44.08
CA SER A 22 -4.91 -28.85 -43.65
C SER A 22 -5.29 -28.98 -42.17
N GLU A 23 -6.30 -29.75 -41.75
CA GLU A 23 -6.49 -31.21 -41.81
C GLU A 23 -5.45 -31.98 -40.97
N PHE A 24 -5.98 -32.57 -39.89
CA PHE A 24 -5.56 -33.80 -39.21
C PHE A 24 -4.30 -33.84 -38.33
N TYR A 25 -4.50 -33.89 -37.00
CA TYR A 25 -4.29 -35.12 -36.21
C TYR A 25 -5.01 -34.97 -34.86
N ASP A 26 -6.16 -35.64 -34.74
CA ASP A 26 -6.64 -36.17 -33.45
C ASP A 26 -5.82 -37.43 -33.17
N ASP A 27 -5.28 -37.56 -31.96
CA ASP A 27 -5.02 -38.86 -31.38
C ASP A 27 -5.40 -38.84 -29.90
N ASP A 28 -6.30 -39.76 -29.62
CA ASP A 28 -7.05 -39.99 -28.43
C ASP A 28 -6.35 -41.08 -27.59
N ILE A 29 -6.84 -41.31 -26.37
CA ILE A 29 -6.59 -42.48 -25.51
C ILE A 29 -5.34 -42.43 -24.60
N GLY A 30 -5.64 -42.29 -23.30
CA GLY A 30 -4.69 -42.56 -22.22
C GLY A 30 -5.35 -42.63 -20.84
N GLN A 31 -6.45 -43.38 -20.72
CA GLN A 31 -7.03 -43.79 -19.44
C GLN A 31 -5.96 -44.42 -18.53
N ASN A 32 -5.69 -43.82 -17.37
CA ASN A 32 -5.05 -44.54 -16.28
C ASN A 32 -5.79 -44.30 -14.95
N LYS A 33 -6.51 -45.34 -14.54
CA LYS A 33 -7.17 -45.50 -13.25
C LYS A 33 -6.14 -45.79 -12.16
N THR A 34 -6.48 -45.37 -10.93
CA THR A 34 -5.88 -45.74 -9.63
C THR A 34 -4.55 -45.02 -9.32
N ARG A 35 -4.31 -44.41 -8.14
CA ARG A 35 -4.73 -44.70 -6.76
C ARG A 35 -4.88 -43.41 -5.95
N LYS A 36 -5.88 -43.38 -5.06
CA LYS A 36 -6.07 -42.38 -4.01
C LYS A 36 -4.94 -42.49 -2.96
N PRO A 37 -4.25 -41.40 -2.59
CA PRO A 37 -3.70 -41.27 -1.26
C PRO A 37 -4.79 -40.74 -0.33
N HIS A 38 -5.14 -41.54 0.69
CA HIS A 38 -6.00 -41.11 1.79
C HIS A 38 -5.40 -39.89 2.51
N MET A 39 -5.86 -38.70 2.16
CA MET A 39 -5.68 -37.52 2.99
C MET A 39 -6.83 -37.47 4.01
N LYS A 40 -6.49 -37.65 5.29
CA LYS A 40 -7.39 -37.45 6.43
C LYS A 40 -7.87 -35.99 6.45
N ILE A 41 -9.07 -35.74 5.94
CA ILE A 41 -9.75 -34.45 6.03
C ILE A 41 -10.15 -34.26 7.51
N LYS A 42 -9.36 -33.48 8.24
CA LYS A 42 -9.77 -32.97 9.56
C LYS A 42 -10.95 -32.03 9.33
N LYS A 43 -12.04 -32.27 10.04
CA LYS A 43 -13.30 -31.52 9.92
C LYS A 43 -13.05 -30.02 10.03
N LEU A 44 -13.31 -29.31 8.93
CA LEU A 44 -13.49 -27.85 8.93
C LEU A 44 -14.74 -27.58 9.77
N SER A 45 -14.53 -27.12 11.02
CA SER A 45 -15.59 -26.55 11.82
C SER A 45 -16.01 -25.23 11.17
N PHE A 46 -17.14 -25.25 10.47
CA PHE A 46 -17.87 -24.05 10.10
C PHE A 46 -18.38 -23.40 11.39
N LEU A 47 -17.65 -22.43 11.92
CA LEU A 47 -18.19 -21.54 12.94
C LEU A 47 -19.12 -20.55 12.23
N ALA A 48 -20.39 -20.94 12.10
CA ALA A 48 -21.47 -20.06 11.69
C ALA A 48 -21.57 -18.89 12.68
N GLY A 49 -21.61 -17.67 12.14
CA GLY A 49 -21.86 -16.48 12.91
C GLY A 49 -23.32 -16.41 13.36
N ALA A 50 -23.52 -16.42 14.66
CA ALA A 50 -24.74 -15.94 15.30
C ALA A 50 -24.33 -15.32 16.65
N ILE A 51 -24.20 -14.00 16.68
CA ILE A 51 -24.22 -13.27 17.95
C ILE A 51 -25.60 -12.60 18.00
N ALA A 52 -26.56 -13.30 18.57
CA ALA A 52 -27.77 -12.67 19.08
C ALA A 52 -27.43 -12.13 20.48
N LEU A 53 -27.30 -10.80 20.60
CA LEU A 53 -27.15 -10.14 21.90
C LEU A 53 -28.52 -10.06 22.57
N THR A 54 -28.89 -11.09 23.33
CA THR A 54 -29.92 -10.95 24.36
C THR A 54 -29.27 -10.37 25.60
N LEU A 55 -29.53 -9.08 25.90
CA LEU A 55 -29.18 -8.49 27.19
C LEU A 55 -30.07 -9.10 28.28
N SER A 56 -29.62 -10.18 28.90
CA SER A 56 -30.11 -10.60 30.21
C SER A 56 -29.19 -10.02 31.28
N ALA A 57 -29.63 -8.97 31.97
CA ALA A 57 -28.98 -8.51 33.18
C ALA A 57 -29.23 -9.55 34.29
N ILE A 58 -28.18 -10.25 34.71
CA ILE A 58 -28.21 -11.12 35.89
C ILE A 58 -27.08 -10.66 36.82
N PRO A 59 -27.36 -10.47 38.12
CA PRO A 59 -26.42 -9.92 39.07
C PRO A 59 -25.33 -10.93 39.50
N PHE A 60 -24.22 -10.38 39.95
CA PHE A 60 -23.07 -11.06 40.53
C PHE A 60 -23.43 -11.99 41.71
N ALA A 61 -22.89 -13.21 41.69
CA ALA A 61 -22.13 -13.81 42.80
C ALA A 61 -21.58 -15.18 42.38
N ALA A 62 -20.25 -15.28 42.22
CA ALA A 62 -19.54 -16.54 42.30
C ALA A 62 -18.10 -16.27 42.75
N GLN A 63 -17.84 -16.52 44.03
CA GLN A 63 -16.49 -16.72 44.55
C GLN A 63 -16.03 -18.11 44.10
N ALA A 64 -14.94 -18.17 43.33
CA ALA A 64 -14.15 -19.38 43.16
C ALA A 64 -12.69 -19.03 43.45
N ASN A 65 -12.22 -19.53 44.58
CA ASN A 65 -10.84 -19.46 45.03
C ASN A 65 -10.02 -20.43 44.15
N ILE A 66 -9.14 -19.89 43.31
CA ILE A 66 -8.16 -20.70 42.57
C ILE A 66 -6.80 -20.11 42.90
N ASN A 67 -6.09 -20.83 43.79
CA ASN A 67 -4.66 -20.73 44.00
C ASN A 67 -3.94 -20.73 42.64
N SER A 68 -3.53 -19.55 42.21
CA SER A 68 -2.58 -19.36 41.12
C SER A 68 -1.57 -18.33 41.60
N SER A 69 -0.32 -18.77 41.62
CA SER A 69 0.85 -18.09 42.11
C SER A 69 0.90 -16.62 41.72
N GLU A 70 1.15 -15.78 42.73
CA GLU A 70 1.39 -14.35 42.62
C GLU A 70 2.51 -14.06 41.62
N SER A 71 2.16 -13.80 40.37
CA SER A 71 3.04 -13.04 39.48
C SER A 71 2.92 -11.57 39.87
N THR A 72 3.80 -11.18 40.79
CA THR A 72 4.34 -9.85 41.02
C THR A 72 3.73 -8.74 40.13
N VAL A 73 3.11 -7.77 40.80
CA VAL A 73 2.81 -6.43 40.30
C VAL A 73 4.11 -5.78 39.81
N VAL A 74 4.50 -6.03 38.56
CA VAL A 74 5.62 -5.33 37.93
C VAL A 74 5.07 -4.07 37.27
N ALA A 75 5.29 -2.96 37.96
CA ALA A 75 5.50 -1.61 37.45
C ALA A 75 4.88 -1.34 36.07
N GLN A 76 3.71 -0.70 36.08
CA GLN A 76 3.03 -0.14 34.92
C GLN A 76 3.83 1.05 34.35
N ALA A 77 5.00 0.77 33.77
CA ALA A 77 5.75 1.73 32.96
C ALA A 77 4.91 2.05 31.72
N LYS A 78 4.17 3.16 31.81
CA LYS A 78 3.21 3.69 30.83
C LYS A 78 3.86 3.84 29.45
N ARG A 79 3.85 2.80 28.63
CA ARG A 79 3.85 2.93 27.17
C ARG A 79 2.49 3.52 26.79
N GLN A 80 2.40 4.85 26.82
CA GLN A 80 1.19 5.61 26.52
C GLN A 80 0.76 5.34 25.08
N GLY A 81 -0.19 4.42 24.91
CA GLY A 81 -0.71 4.00 23.62
C GLY A 81 -1.60 5.05 22.96
N LYS A 82 -1.86 4.85 21.66
CA LYS A 82 -2.74 5.67 20.80
C LYS A 82 -4.09 6.05 21.43
N PHE A 83 -4.59 5.27 22.38
CA PHE A 83 -5.90 5.40 22.99
C PHE A 83 -5.95 6.29 24.24
N LYS A 84 -4.82 6.80 24.75
CA LYS A 84 -4.83 7.72 25.92
C LYS A 84 -5.64 9.00 25.63
N ARG A 85 -5.70 9.41 24.36
CA ARG A 85 -6.43 10.61 23.91
C ARG A 85 -7.95 10.47 23.91
N LEU A 86 -8.48 9.26 24.10
CA LEU A 86 -9.93 9.00 24.09
C LEU A 86 -10.57 9.03 25.49
N ASN A 87 -9.80 9.35 26.54
CA ASN A 87 -10.28 9.41 27.92
C ASN A 87 -11.14 8.19 28.34
N LEU A 88 -10.67 6.98 27.99
CA LEU A 88 -11.40 5.74 28.27
C LEU A 88 -11.66 5.54 29.77
N SER A 89 -12.88 5.12 30.11
CA SER A 89 -13.26 4.70 31.46
C SER A 89 -12.49 3.46 31.90
N GLU A 90 -12.52 3.14 33.19
CA GLU A 90 -11.89 1.94 33.73
C GLU A 90 -12.53 0.66 33.16
N GLU A 91 -13.85 0.60 33.13
CA GLU A 91 -14.60 -0.52 32.54
C GLU A 91 -14.25 -0.74 31.07
N GLN A 92 -14.23 0.33 30.26
CA GLN A 92 -13.82 0.26 28.86
C GLN A 92 -12.39 -0.27 28.72
N ARG A 93 -11.47 0.12 29.61
CA ARG A 93 -10.08 -0.37 29.59
C ARG A 93 -10.02 -1.86 29.91
N THR A 94 -10.81 -2.33 30.87
CA THR A 94 -10.88 -3.75 31.25
C THR A 94 -11.43 -4.59 30.09
N GLN A 95 -12.56 -4.20 29.50
CA GLN A 95 -13.13 -4.89 28.33
C GLN A 95 -12.15 -4.92 27.15
N MET A 96 -11.45 -3.80 26.89
CA MET A 96 -10.42 -3.77 25.85
C MET A 96 -9.22 -4.67 26.16
N GLN A 97 -8.90 -4.96 27.43
CA GLN A 97 -7.85 -5.92 27.80
C GLN A 97 -8.30 -7.36 27.55
N GLU A 98 -9.53 -7.69 27.92
CA GLU A 98 -10.13 -9.00 27.69
C GLU A 98 -10.20 -9.33 26.20
N ILE A 99 -10.69 -8.40 25.37
CA ILE A 99 -10.71 -8.57 23.91
C ILE A 99 -9.29 -8.75 23.34
N LYS A 100 -8.27 -8.08 23.91
CA LYS A 100 -6.87 -8.31 23.49
C LYS A 100 -6.40 -9.69 23.87
N ALA A 101 -6.75 -10.18 25.06
CA ALA A 101 -6.37 -11.51 25.53
C ALA A 101 -7.03 -12.59 24.66
N SER A 102 -8.34 -12.50 24.46
CA SER A 102 -9.13 -13.41 23.62
C SER A 102 -8.60 -13.44 22.18
N ALA A 103 -8.45 -12.28 21.53
CA ALA A 103 -7.93 -12.25 20.16
C ALA A 103 -6.49 -12.77 20.06
N ARG A 104 -5.66 -12.66 21.12
CA ARG A 104 -4.33 -13.26 21.15
C ARG A 104 -4.39 -14.79 21.24
N ALA A 105 -5.31 -15.33 22.03
CA ALA A 105 -5.54 -16.77 22.11
C ALA A 105 -5.98 -17.33 20.75
N GLN A 106 -7.00 -16.73 20.13
CA GLN A 106 -7.46 -17.12 18.79
C GLN A 106 -6.36 -17.02 17.74
N MET A 107 -5.52 -15.97 17.77
CA MET A 107 -4.40 -15.87 16.84
C MET A 107 -3.34 -16.96 17.07
N ARG A 108 -3.17 -17.47 18.29
CA ARG A 108 -2.23 -18.57 18.59
C ARG A 108 -2.75 -19.90 18.08
N GLU A 109 -4.06 -20.13 18.13
CA GLU A 109 -4.70 -21.36 17.63
C GLU A 109 -4.54 -21.54 16.11
N VAL A 110 -4.47 -20.44 15.36
CA VAL A 110 -4.21 -20.45 13.91
C VAL A 110 -2.75 -20.85 13.58
N LEU A 111 -1.83 -20.66 14.53
CA LEU A 111 -0.40 -20.92 14.33
C LEU A 111 -0.05 -22.35 14.69
N THR A 112 1.00 -22.89 14.06
CA THR A 112 1.55 -24.19 14.45
C THR A 112 2.30 -24.07 15.79
N PRO A 113 2.47 -25.17 16.55
CA PRO A 113 3.23 -25.16 17.80
C PRO A 113 4.64 -24.55 17.64
N GLU A 114 5.33 -24.90 16.56
CA GLU A 114 6.66 -24.35 16.24
C GLU A 114 6.63 -22.83 15.98
N GLN A 115 5.60 -22.33 15.28
CA GLN A 115 5.42 -20.90 15.02
C GLN A 115 5.12 -20.13 16.32
N VAL A 116 4.32 -20.72 17.21
CA VAL A 116 4.04 -20.16 18.55
C VAL A 116 5.32 -20.09 19.37
N GLN A 117 6.11 -21.17 19.40
CA GLN A 117 7.38 -21.22 20.13
C GLN A 117 8.36 -20.14 19.63
N LYS A 118 8.49 -19.97 18.31
CA LYS A 118 9.30 -18.88 17.71
C LYS A 118 8.82 -17.50 18.14
N LEU A 119 7.49 -17.31 18.24
CA LEU A 119 6.92 -16.03 18.66
C LEU A 119 7.20 -15.72 20.14
N GLU A 120 7.12 -16.73 21.02
CA GLU A 120 7.44 -16.57 22.45
C GLU A 120 8.94 -16.34 22.67
N ALA A 121 9.81 -17.08 21.99
CA ALA A 121 11.26 -16.88 22.06
C ALA A 121 11.66 -15.47 21.59
N ALA A 122 11.02 -14.97 20.52
CA ALA A 122 11.26 -13.62 20.04
C ALA A 122 10.72 -12.54 20.99
N LYS A 123 9.64 -12.84 21.73
CA LYS A 123 9.11 -11.95 22.76
C LYS A 123 10.05 -11.89 23.98
N ALA A 124 10.59 -13.02 24.40
CA ALA A 124 11.56 -13.11 25.51
C ALA A 124 12.87 -12.36 25.19
N SER A 125 13.36 -12.46 23.95
CA SER A 125 14.55 -11.75 23.46
C SER A 125 14.31 -10.27 23.12
N GLY A 126 13.12 -9.73 23.35
CA GLY A 126 12.81 -8.32 23.06
C GLY A 126 12.79 -7.96 21.56
N GLN A 127 12.80 -8.94 20.67
CA GLN A 127 12.81 -8.70 19.24
C GLN A 127 11.55 -7.96 18.77
N ARG A 128 11.72 -7.15 17.72
CA ARG A 128 10.59 -6.42 17.11
C ARG A 128 9.63 -7.41 16.46
N LYS A 129 8.43 -7.54 17.05
CA LYS A 129 7.32 -8.41 16.59
C LYS A 129 7.08 -8.42 15.08
N ARG A 130 7.26 -7.28 14.39
CA ARG A 130 7.05 -7.16 12.94
C ARG A 130 8.06 -7.96 12.11
N GLY A 131 9.31 -8.09 12.57
CA GLY A 131 10.32 -8.93 11.92
C GLY A 131 10.00 -10.40 12.08
N VAL A 132 9.67 -10.80 13.31
CA VAL A 132 9.32 -12.17 13.70
C VAL A 132 8.13 -12.70 12.89
N PHE A 133 7.05 -11.92 12.76
CA PHE A 133 5.88 -12.37 11.99
C PHE A 133 6.18 -12.65 10.51
N ARG A 134 7.22 -12.03 9.93
CA ARG A 134 7.63 -12.31 8.55
C ARG A 134 8.42 -13.61 8.44
N SER A 135 9.15 -14.00 9.49
CA SER A 135 9.93 -15.24 9.53
C SER A 135 9.10 -16.47 9.93
N LEU A 136 7.80 -16.31 10.22
CA LEU A 136 6.91 -17.44 10.53
C LEU A 136 6.46 -18.22 9.29
N ASN A 137 6.73 -17.74 8.07
CA ASN A 137 6.34 -18.37 6.81
C ASN A 137 4.85 -18.80 6.80
N LEU A 138 3.97 -17.88 7.19
CA LEU A 138 2.53 -18.16 7.30
C LEU A 138 1.94 -18.57 5.95
N THR A 139 1.07 -19.59 5.96
CA THR A 139 0.29 -19.98 4.79
C THR A 139 -0.76 -18.90 4.47
N ASP A 140 -1.30 -18.92 3.25
CA ASP A 140 -2.32 -17.94 2.86
C ASP A 140 -3.63 -18.12 3.62
N ALA A 141 -3.98 -19.37 3.95
CA ALA A 141 -5.11 -19.68 4.84
C ALA A 141 -4.90 -19.06 6.24
N GLN A 142 -3.72 -19.25 6.84
CA GLN A 142 -3.40 -18.63 8.14
C GLN A 142 -3.45 -17.11 8.08
N LYS A 143 -2.93 -16.49 7.00
CA LYS A 143 -3.01 -15.02 6.82
C LYS A 143 -4.44 -14.53 6.75
N ALA A 144 -5.33 -15.26 6.08
CA ALA A 144 -6.74 -14.93 5.96
C ALA A 144 -7.47 -15.03 7.31
N GLU A 145 -7.25 -16.09 8.07
CA GLU A 145 -7.84 -16.25 9.41
C GLU A 145 -7.34 -15.19 10.39
N LEU A 146 -6.03 -14.93 10.41
CA LEU A 146 -5.46 -13.85 11.22
C LEU A 146 -5.99 -12.47 10.83
N LYS A 147 -6.36 -12.26 9.56
CA LYS A 147 -7.02 -11.02 9.11
C LYS A 147 -8.43 -10.93 9.70
N LYS A 148 -9.23 -11.99 9.61
CA LYS A 148 -10.58 -12.06 10.19
C LYS A 148 -10.57 -11.80 11.69
N ILE A 149 -9.67 -12.43 12.44
CA ILE A 149 -9.54 -12.21 13.90
C ILE A 149 -9.21 -10.73 14.21
N ARG A 150 -8.35 -10.09 13.41
CA ARG A 150 -8.02 -8.66 13.60
C ARG A 150 -9.19 -7.74 13.30
N GLU A 151 -10.00 -8.06 12.29
CA GLU A 151 -11.20 -7.31 11.92
C GLU A 151 -12.28 -7.45 12.99
N SER A 152 -12.56 -8.66 13.45
CA SER A 152 -13.49 -8.92 14.56
C SER A 152 -13.09 -8.18 15.83
N LYS A 153 -11.82 -8.30 16.26
CA LYS A 153 -11.28 -7.55 17.40
C LYS A 153 -11.44 -6.03 17.24
N LYS A 154 -11.27 -5.51 16.02
CA LYS A 154 -11.44 -4.07 15.74
C LYS A 154 -12.90 -3.66 15.91
N ALA A 155 -13.84 -4.46 15.41
CA ALA A 155 -15.27 -4.22 15.57
C ALA A 155 -15.69 -4.24 17.05
N GLN A 156 -15.21 -5.23 17.82
CA GLN A 156 -15.46 -5.30 19.26
C GLN A 156 -14.92 -4.08 20.02
N PHE A 157 -13.73 -3.59 19.66
CA PHE A 157 -13.25 -2.32 20.23
C PHE A 157 -14.11 -1.13 19.84
N GLU A 158 -14.55 -1.05 18.58
CA GLU A 158 -15.39 0.07 18.11
C GLU A 158 -16.76 0.06 18.81
N ALA A 159 -17.28 -1.11 19.19
CA ALA A 159 -18.54 -1.26 19.93
C ALA A 159 -18.49 -0.79 21.39
N ILE A 160 -17.31 -0.78 22.02
CA ILE A 160 -17.13 -0.33 23.43
C ILE A 160 -17.02 1.20 23.54
N LEU A 161 -16.66 1.87 22.44
CA LEU A 161 -16.47 3.32 22.43
C LEU A 161 -17.81 4.05 22.36
N THR A 162 -17.90 5.20 23.03
CA THR A 162 -19.01 6.14 22.85
C THR A 162 -18.92 6.79 21.46
N ASP A 163 -20.00 7.42 21.01
CA ASP A 163 -20.02 8.06 19.70
C ASP A 163 -19.04 9.24 19.61
N GLU A 164 -18.87 10.00 20.68
CA GLU A 164 -17.85 11.07 20.78
C GLU A 164 -16.44 10.49 20.67
N GLN A 165 -16.17 9.36 21.34
CA GLN A 165 -14.88 8.69 21.27
C GLN A 165 -14.60 8.10 19.88
N LYS A 166 -15.64 7.60 19.18
CA LYS A 166 -15.54 7.14 17.78
C LYS A 166 -15.21 8.30 16.85
N GLN A 167 -15.85 9.46 17.03
CA GLN A 167 -15.58 10.66 16.25
C GLN A 167 -14.14 11.13 16.44
N GLN A 168 -13.66 11.24 17.70
CA GLN A 168 -12.25 11.57 17.99
C GLN A 168 -11.28 10.56 17.36
N LEU A 169 -11.62 9.26 17.38
CA LEU A 169 -10.79 8.24 16.74
C LEU A 169 -10.75 8.40 15.21
N GLN A 170 -11.85 8.80 14.59
CA GLN A 170 -11.94 9.09 13.15
C GLN A 170 -11.11 10.32 12.78
N GLU A 171 -11.21 11.41 13.53
CA GLU A 171 -10.38 12.61 13.35
C GLU A 171 -8.89 12.26 13.47
N MET A 172 -8.51 11.48 14.48
CA MET A 172 -7.14 11.01 14.63
C MET A 172 -6.69 10.14 13.44
N ARG A 173 -7.59 9.32 12.86
CA ARG A 173 -7.30 8.52 11.66
C ARG A 173 -7.07 9.44 10.45
N GLN A 174 -7.94 10.42 10.24
CA GLN A 174 -7.81 11.41 9.16
C GLN A 174 -6.52 12.24 9.32
N GLN A 175 -6.23 12.74 10.52
CA GLN A 175 -5.00 13.47 10.80
C GLN A 175 -3.76 12.61 10.54
N TYR A 176 -3.78 11.32 10.92
CA TYR A 176 -2.69 10.41 10.63
C TYR A 176 -2.55 10.11 9.13
N GLN A 177 -3.67 9.97 8.41
CA GLN A 177 -3.66 9.81 6.95
C GLN A 177 -3.11 11.06 6.27
N ASN A 178 -3.50 12.25 6.70
CA ASN A 178 -3.00 13.54 6.22
C ASN A 178 -1.50 13.69 6.52
N ARG A 179 -1.04 13.37 7.73
CA ARG A 179 0.39 13.32 8.06
C ARG A 179 1.14 12.29 7.21
N ARG A 180 0.51 11.14 6.94
CA ARG A 180 1.12 10.08 6.13
C ARG A 180 1.16 10.43 4.65
N SER A 181 0.15 11.07 4.07
CA SER A 181 0.17 11.57 2.69
C SER A 181 1.21 12.69 2.56
N GLN A 182 1.26 13.58 3.54
CA GLN A 182 2.30 14.60 3.70
C GLN A 182 3.72 14.03 3.87
N ALA A 183 3.87 12.84 4.47
CA ALA A 183 5.15 12.14 4.67
C ALA A 183 5.54 11.23 3.50
N LYS A 184 4.59 10.59 2.82
CA LYS A 184 4.83 9.78 1.60
C LYS A 184 5.15 10.66 0.39
N GLY A 185 4.72 11.92 0.38
CA GLY A 185 5.13 12.94 -0.59
C GLY A 185 6.59 13.41 -0.45
N LEU A 186 7.23 13.16 0.70
CA LEU A 186 8.59 13.65 1.00
C LEU A 186 9.73 12.82 0.39
N LYS A 187 9.48 11.63 -0.17
CA LYS A 187 10.52 10.88 -0.90
C LYS A 187 10.69 11.29 -2.38
N GLY A 188 9.92 12.26 -2.89
CA GLY A 188 10.06 12.71 -4.28
C GLY A 188 9.52 14.10 -4.65
N LYS A 189 8.84 14.84 -3.76
CA LYS A 189 8.23 16.15 -4.07
C LYS A 189 8.58 17.26 -3.05
N GLY A 190 9.79 17.24 -2.46
CA GLY A 190 10.19 18.18 -1.41
C GLY A 190 10.21 19.68 -1.80
N LYS A 191 10.23 20.02 -3.10
CA LYS A 191 10.33 21.41 -3.56
C LYS A 191 8.98 22.15 -3.61
N PHE A 192 7.87 21.46 -3.83
CA PHE A 192 6.58 22.10 -4.07
C PHE A 192 5.68 22.15 -2.82
N LYS A 193 6.05 21.43 -1.76
CA LYS A 193 5.28 21.41 -0.51
C LYS A 193 5.37 22.71 0.29
N ARG A 194 6.46 23.48 0.11
CA ARG A 194 6.66 24.78 0.75
C ARG A 194 5.86 25.91 0.10
N LEU A 195 5.32 25.68 -1.10
CA LEU A 195 4.59 26.69 -1.86
C LEU A 195 3.11 26.78 -1.50
N ASN A 196 2.62 25.98 -0.54
CA ASN A 196 1.21 25.96 -0.11
C ASN A 196 0.22 25.93 -1.30
N LEU A 197 0.44 25.00 -2.24
CA LEU A 197 -0.37 24.91 -3.45
C LEU A 197 -1.84 24.62 -3.15
N SER A 198 -2.75 25.24 -3.91
CA SER A 198 -4.19 24.94 -3.88
C SER A 198 -4.49 23.54 -4.41
N GLU A 199 -5.72 23.04 -4.20
CA GLU A 199 -6.14 21.76 -4.78
C GLU A 199 -6.22 21.83 -6.31
N GLU A 200 -6.69 22.94 -6.91
CA GLU A 200 -6.68 23.09 -8.37
C GLU A 200 -5.26 23.07 -8.93
N GLN A 201 -4.34 23.81 -8.31
CA GLN A 201 -2.93 23.82 -8.72
C GLN A 201 -2.32 22.41 -8.64
N LYS A 202 -2.67 21.61 -7.63
CA LYS A 202 -2.19 20.22 -7.50
C LYS A 202 -2.72 19.33 -8.62
N THR A 203 -3.98 19.51 -9.01
CA THR A 203 -4.63 18.77 -10.11
C THR A 203 -3.95 19.10 -11.45
N GLN A 204 -3.81 20.39 -11.78
CA GLN A 204 -3.13 20.83 -13.01
C GLN A 204 -1.67 20.35 -13.05
N MET A 205 -0.97 20.42 -11.91
CA MET A 205 0.37 19.86 -11.82
C MET A 205 0.40 18.34 -12.00
N GLN A 206 -0.66 17.60 -11.69
CA GLN A 206 -0.72 16.16 -11.90
C GLN A 206 -0.93 15.85 -13.39
N GLU A 207 -1.81 16.57 -14.06
CA GLU A 207 -2.04 16.48 -15.51
C GLU A 207 -0.74 16.75 -16.30
N ILE A 208 -0.03 17.84 -15.99
CA ILE A 208 1.28 18.15 -16.59
C ILE A 208 2.32 17.04 -16.29
N LYS A 209 2.21 16.32 -15.16
CA LYS A 209 3.10 15.16 -14.93
C LYS A 209 2.78 14.01 -15.86
N GLU A 210 1.51 13.81 -16.16
CA GLU A 210 1.01 12.71 -16.98
C GLU A 210 1.28 12.99 -18.46
N SER A 211 0.98 14.19 -18.94
CA SER A 211 1.31 14.62 -20.30
C SER A 211 2.81 14.53 -20.58
N ALA A 212 3.65 15.09 -19.71
CA ALA A 212 5.10 15.00 -19.87
C ALA A 212 5.62 13.55 -19.78
N ARG A 213 4.93 12.66 -19.05
CA ARG A 213 5.29 11.23 -19.03
C ARG A 213 4.93 10.53 -20.33
N ALA A 214 3.79 10.88 -20.94
CA ALA A 214 3.40 10.37 -22.25
C ALA A 214 4.41 10.80 -23.32
N GLN A 215 4.71 12.10 -23.40
CA GLN A 215 5.73 12.64 -24.31
C GLN A 215 7.10 11.99 -24.12
N MET A 216 7.54 11.79 -22.86
CA MET A 216 8.82 11.11 -22.61
C MET A 216 8.81 9.64 -23.05
N ARG A 217 7.65 8.98 -23.09
CA ARG A 217 7.55 7.60 -23.58
C ARG A 217 7.63 7.54 -25.10
N GLU A 218 7.07 8.52 -25.80
CA GLU A 218 7.12 8.60 -27.27
C GLU A 218 8.53 8.81 -27.80
N VAL A 219 9.41 9.46 -27.04
CA VAL A 219 10.84 9.61 -27.40
C VAL A 219 11.62 8.29 -27.29
N LEU A 220 11.13 7.32 -26.49
CA LEU A 220 11.80 6.06 -26.24
C LEU A 220 11.33 4.99 -27.22
N THR A 221 12.22 4.04 -27.53
CA THR A 221 11.84 2.87 -28.31
C THR A 221 10.93 1.95 -27.50
N THR A 222 10.16 1.10 -28.19
CA THR A 222 9.30 0.08 -27.58
C THR A 222 10.08 -0.80 -26.58
N GLU A 223 11.27 -1.25 -26.94
CA GLU A 223 12.16 -2.03 -26.06
C GLU A 223 12.61 -1.25 -24.82
N GLN A 224 12.96 0.03 -24.97
CA GLN A 224 13.35 0.90 -23.84
C GLN A 224 12.17 1.12 -22.88
N VAL A 225 10.94 1.27 -23.42
CA VAL A 225 9.71 1.37 -22.62
C VAL A 225 9.43 0.08 -21.87
N GLN A 226 9.57 -1.08 -22.53
CA GLN A 226 9.39 -2.39 -21.88
C GLN A 226 10.38 -2.58 -20.72
N LYS A 227 11.66 -2.23 -20.91
CA LYS A 227 12.67 -2.26 -19.84
C LYS A 227 12.28 -1.36 -18.66
N LEU A 228 11.71 -0.18 -18.92
CA LEU A 228 11.23 0.71 -17.86
C LEU A 228 10.04 0.15 -17.09
N GLU A 229 9.06 -0.48 -17.76
CA GLU A 229 7.90 -1.08 -17.11
C GLU A 229 8.29 -2.35 -16.33
N ALA A 230 9.16 -3.19 -16.87
CA ALA A 230 9.69 -4.37 -16.17
C ALA A 230 10.46 -3.97 -14.90
N ALA A 231 11.29 -2.93 -14.99
CA ALA A 231 12.00 -2.39 -13.83
C ALA A 231 11.06 -1.76 -12.78
N LYS A 232 9.95 -1.17 -13.23
CA LYS A 232 8.92 -0.65 -12.32
C LYS A 232 8.15 -1.79 -11.63
N ALA A 233 7.86 -2.88 -12.34
CA ALA A 233 7.21 -4.07 -11.79
C ALA A 233 8.11 -4.77 -10.74
N SER A 234 9.42 -4.83 -10.98
CA SER A 234 10.41 -5.40 -10.05
C SER A 234 10.79 -4.46 -8.89
N GLY A 235 10.25 -3.24 -8.85
CA GLY A 235 10.52 -2.26 -7.80
C GLY A 235 11.91 -1.61 -7.87
N GLN A 236 12.61 -1.74 -9.00
CA GLN A 236 13.90 -1.09 -9.21
C GLN A 236 13.78 0.44 -9.23
N ARG A 237 14.85 1.12 -8.81
CA ARG A 237 14.90 2.59 -8.80
C ARG A 237 15.02 3.11 -10.23
N LYS A 238 14.00 3.86 -10.68
CA LYS A 238 13.94 4.49 -12.02
C LYS A 238 15.23 5.17 -12.48
N ARG A 239 15.95 5.86 -11.59
CA ARG A 239 17.20 6.58 -11.93
C ARG A 239 18.33 5.64 -12.37
N GLY A 240 18.38 4.41 -11.86
CA GLY A 240 19.35 3.40 -12.29
C GLY A 240 19.00 2.88 -13.68
N VAL A 241 17.73 2.56 -13.90
CA VAL A 241 17.21 2.03 -15.17
C VAL A 241 17.44 3.00 -16.33
N PHE A 242 17.21 4.30 -16.13
CA PHE A 242 17.45 5.30 -17.17
C PHE A 242 18.91 5.37 -17.65
N ARG A 243 19.88 4.97 -16.83
CA ARG A 243 21.30 4.91 -17.25
C ARG A 243 21.60 3.70 -18.12
N THR A 244 20.78 2.64 -18.04
CA THR A 244 20.95 1.39 -18.78
C THR A 244 20.13 1.34 -20.07
N LEU A 245 19.42 2.43 -20.41
CA LEU A 245 18.62 2.50 -21.65
C LEU A 245 19.44 2.86 -22.89
N ASN A 246 20.73 3.18 -22.74
CA ASN A 246 21.62 3.58 -23.83
C ASN A 246 20.98 4.62 -24.78
N LEU A 247 20.44 5.70 -24.19
CA LEU A 247 19.74 6.74 -24.94
C LEU A 247 20.67 7.41 -25.94
N THR A 248 20.18 7.66 -27.16
CA THR A 248 20.90 8.45 -28.16
C THR A 248 20.97 9.92 -27.72
N ASP A 249 21.88 10.69 -28.30
CA ASP A 249 21.99 12.11 -27.96
C ASP A 249 20.77 12.92 -28.41
N ALA A 250 20.17 12.55 -29.55
CA ALA A 250 18.89 13.08 -29.99
C ALA A 250 17.77 12.81 -28.96
N GLN A 251 17.66 11.56 -28.47
CA GLN A 251 16.69 11.23 -27.42
C GLN A 251 16.95 11.99 -26.12
N LYS A 252 18.21 12.14 -25.71
CA LYS A 252 18.58 12.92 -24.52
C LYS A 252 18.16 14.39 -24.68
N ALA A 253 18.35 14.96 -25.85
CA ALA A 253 17.97 16.34 -26.18
C ALA A 253 16.44 16.53 -26.10
N GLU A 254 15.66 15.64 -26.72
CA GLU A 254 14.19 15.70 -26.66
C GLU A 254 13.65 15.51 -25.23
N LEU A 255 14.19 14.54 -24.48
CA LEU A 255 13.85 14.37 -23.07
C LEU A 255 14.22 15.59 -22.21
N LYS A 256 15.25 16.35 -22.60
CA LYS A 256 15.61 17.60 -21.93
C LYS A 256 14.57 18.68 -22.22
N LYS A 257 14.18 18.86 -23.49
CA LYS A 257 13.12 19.79 -23.91
C LYS A 257 11.79 19.52 -23.19
N ILE A 258 11.37 18.26 -23.11
CA ILE A 258 10.14 17.88 -22.39
C ILE A 258 10.22 18.25 -20.90
N ARG A 259 11.37 18.06 -20.26
CA ARG A 259 11.57 18.45 -18.85
C ARG A 259 11.55 19.96 -18.66
N GLU A 260 12.09 20.72 -19.60
CA GLU A 260 12.10 22.18 -19.58
C GLU A 260 10.70 22.75 -19.80
N SER A 261 9.98 22.26 -20.82
CA SER A 261 8.58 22.62 -21.08
C SER A 261 7.69 22.32 -19.87
N LYS A 262 7.77 21.12 -19.31
CA LYS A 262 7.05 20.75 -18.09
C LYS A 262 7.35 21.69 -16.92
N LYS A 263 8.61 22.10 -16.77
CA LYS A 263 9.03 23.02 -15.70
C LYS A 263 8.40 24.39 -15.90
N ALA A 264 8.37 24.90 -17.14
CA ALA A 264 7.71 26.16 -17.48
C ALA A 264 6.20 26.09 -17.22
N GLN A 265 5.53 25.01 -17.63
CA GLN A 265 4.11 24.79 -17.34
C GLN A 265 3.81 24.73 -15.84
N PHE A 266 4.68 24.11 -15.04
CA PHE A 266 4.55 24.16 -13.58
C PHE A 266 4.72 25.56 -13.02
N GLU A 267 5.67 26.36 -13.53
CA GLU A 267 5.88 27.73 -13.07
C GLU A 267 4.72 28.64 -13.45
N ALA A 268 4.07 28.40 -14.59
CA ALA A 268 2.90 29.17 -15.04
C ALA A 268 1.67 29.01 -14.13
N ILE A 269 1.55 27.89 -13.43
CA ILE A 269 0.44 27.62 -12.49
C ILE A 269 0.66 28.30 -11.13
N LEU A 270 1.89 28.70 -10.82
CA LEU A 270 2.24 29.30 -9.54
C LEU A 270 1.88 30.79 -9.52
N THR A 271 1.47 31.28 -8.36
CA THR A 271 1.38 32.72 -8.09
C THR A 271 2.78 33.35 -8.07
N ASP A 272 2.87 34.66 -8.21
CA ASP A 272 4.18 35.34 -8.23
C ASP A 272 4.92 35.20 -6.89
N GLU A 273 4.19 35.24 -5.77
CA GLU A 273 4.73 34.92 -4.44
C GLU A 273 5.30 33.48 -4.38
N GLN A 274 4.58 32.50 -4.92
CA GLN A 274 5.04 31.12 -4.98
C GLN A 274 6.26 30.95 -5.90
N LYS A 275 6.33 31.70 -7.01
CA LYS A 275 7.51 31.72 -7.91
C LYS A 275 8.73 32.29 -7.18
N GLN A 276 8.57 33.38 -6.42
CA GLN A 276 9.63 33.98 -5.62
C GLN A 276 10.17 33.00 -4.57
N GLN A 277 9.28 32.35 -3.80
CA GLN A 277 9.68 31.30 -2.85
C GLN A 277 10.40 30.13 -3.54
N LEU A 278 9.96 29.75 -4.73
CA LEU A 278 10.61 28.69 -5.52
C LEU A 278 12.02 29.10 -5.96
N GLN A 279 12.24 30.37 -6.30
CA GLN A 279 13.54 30.91 -6.68
C GLN A 279 14.51 30.95 -5.50
N GLU A 280 14.07 31.42 -4.33
CA GLU A 280 14.87 31.40 -3.10
C GLU A 280 15.30 29.97 -2.74
N MET A 281 14.37 29.01 -2.82
CA MET A 281 14.68 27.61 -2.59
C MET A 281 15.74 27.07 -3.58
N ARG A 282 15.74 27.54 -4.83
CA ARG A 282 16.75 27.16 -5.84
C ARG A 282 18.12 27.71 -5.46
N GLN A 283 18.21 28.98 -5.07
CA GLN A 283 19.45 29.61 -4.64
C GLN A 283 20.03 28.92 -3.40
N GLN A 284 19.21 28.66 -2.38
CA GLN A 284 19.62 27.91 -1.18
C GLN A 284 20.17 26.53 -1.53
N TYR A 285 19.54 25.82 -2.46
CA TYR A 285 20.02 24.51 -2.90
C TYR A 285 21.35 24.59 -3.65
N GLN A 286 21.53 25.60 -4.51
CA GLN A 286 22.78 25.84 -5.22
C GLN A 286 23.92 26.15 -4.24
N ASN A 287 23.68 27.02 -3.25
CA ASN A 287 24.66 27.37 -2.22
C ASN A 287 25.07 26.14 -1.40
N ARG A 288 24.11 25.35 -0.92
CA ARG A 288 24.39 24.08 -0.20
C ARG A 288 25.22 23.10 -1.02
N ARG A 289 24.98 23.05 -2.34
CA ARG A 289 25.71 22.15 -3.24
C ARG A 289 27.13 22.67 -3.54
N ARG A 290 27.33 23.99 -3.59
CA ARG A 290 28.65 24.62 -3.70
C ARG A 290 29.46 24.37 -2.43
N ASN A 291 28.91 24.64 -1.25
CA ASN A 291 29.60 24.45 0.02
C ASN A 291 30.05 22.99 0.22
N ARG A 292 29.22 22.01 -0.15
CA ARG A 292 29.58 20.58 -0.11
C ARG A 292 30.67 20.13 -1.08
N ARG A 293 31.02 20.96 -2.06
CA ARG A 293 32.13 20.69 -2.99
C ARG A 293 33.43 21.36 -2.53
N GLN A 294 33.34 22.26 -1.55
CA GLN A 294 34.45 23.02 -1.00
C GLN A 294 34.85 22.55 0.42
N SER A 295 34.08 21.63 1.01
CA SER A 295 34.40 20.87 2.23
C SER A 295 34.74 19.43 1.85
#